data_AF-A0A819S9E9-F1
#
_entry.id   AF-A0A819S9E9-F1
#
_cell.length_a   1.000
_cell.length_b   1.000
_cell.length_c   1.000
_cell.angle_alpha   90.00
_cell.angle_beta   90.00
_cell.angle_gamma   90.00
#
_symmetry.space_group_name_H-M   'P 1'
#
loop_
_entity.id
_entity.type
_entity.pdbx_description
1 polymer ?
#
loop_
_entity_poly.entity_id
_entity_poly.type
_entity_poly.pdbx_seq_one_letter_code
_entity_poly.pdbx_strand_id
1 'polypeptide(L)'
;MFLCCKRQRHVHPDEKLQHRDQSQSIRLFYDPNSVSNFNTYRVIHTHFDLTVDFSSNILDGYVQLDIKPLSNTEYEYSSTITSKNIEIPNNDKKQFVLDCRHLNIKKVFLKSNDTEKLLSFQIDDKHESLIIDMTDILKTSVVSIIIHYSTSNTKCTALQWLTKEQTADRQYPYMFSQCQAIHARSLYPCQDTPGVKSTFTAKITCPKPLTALMSGLQTKHDKNINTFYFEQKQAIPSYLIAIAVGQLVSYDLSPRIRVWTEPSMIKQCQYEFSEAEQFLTAAEKLLGKYQWERYDFLVLPPSFPCKLLYNEKSDFSETRTI
;
A
#
# COMPACT_ATOMS: atom_id res chain seq x y z
N MET A 1 -14.24 -0.26 -1.73
CA MET A 1 -14.82 -1.63 -1.82
C MET A 1 -13.98 -2.48 -2.78
N PHE A 2 -13.25 -3.49 -2.28
CA PHE A 2 -12.64 -4.53 -3.13
C PHE A 2 -12.92 -5.90 -2.50
N LEU A 3 -13.82 -6.65 -3.13
CA LEU A 3 -14.16 -8.02 -2.76
C LEU A 3 -13.05 -8.98 -3.23
N CYS A 4 -12.24 -9.48 -2.30
CA CYS A 4 -11.53 -10.73 -2.51
C CYS A 4 -12.52 -11.87 -2.23
N CYS A 5 -13.21 -12.33 -3.27
CA CYS A 5 -14.15 -13.44 -3.15
C CYS A 5 -13.37 -14.72 -2.83
N LYS A 6 -13.38 -15.15 -1.55
CA LYS A 6 -12.99 -16.51 -1.19
C LYS A 6 -14.04 -17.44 -1.80
N ARG A 7 -13.67 -18.11 -2.88
CA ARG A 7 -14.49 -19.15 -3.52
C ARG A 7 -14.71 -20.29 -2.52
N GLN A 8 -15.80 -20.27 -1.77
CA GLN A 8 -16.27 -21.45 -1.02
C GLN A 8 -16.74 -22.48 -2.05
N ARG A 9 -16.07 -23.64 -2.09
CA ARG A 9 -16.55 -24.78 -2.87
C ARG A 9 -17.74 -25.38 -2.13
N HIS A 10 -18.94 -25.25 -2.69
CA HIS A 10 -20.03 -26.16 -2.38
C HIS A 10 -19.69 -27.53 -2.98
N VAL A 11 -19.60 -28.55 -2.13
CA VAL A 11 -19.49 -29.95 -2.56
C VAL A 11 -20.92 -30.49 -2.61
N HIS A 12 -21.41 -30.77 -3.82
CA HIS A 12 -22.60 -31.59 -4.02
C HIS A 12 -22.18 -33.08 -3.93
N PRO A 13 -22.97 -33.95 -3.27
CA PRO A 13 -22.66 -35.37 -3.18
C PRO A 13 -23.18 -36.04 -4.45
N ASP A 14 -22.27 -36.34 -5.39
CA ASP A 14 -22.34 -37.43 -6.38
C ASP A 14 -21.46 -37.10 -7.59
N GLU A 15 -20.14 -37.10 -7.40
CA GLU A 15 -19.20 -37.34 -8.49
C GLU A 15 -18.18 -38.40 -8.05
N LYS A 16 -18.16 -39.49 -8.82
CA LYS A 16 -17.32 -40.67 -8.60
C LYS A 16 -15.86 -40.26 -8.36
N LEU A 17 -15.30 -40.79 -7.27
CA LEU A 17 -13.88 -40.79 -6.93
C LEU A 17 -13.07 -41.42 -8.07
N GLN A 18 -12.65 -40.60 -9.04
CA GLN A 18 -11.42 -40.86 -9.77
C GLN A 18 -10.29 -40.33 -8.91
N HIS A 19 -9.33 -41.20 -8.57
CA HIS A 19 -8.09 -40.86 -7.89
C HIS A 19 -7.41 -39.69 -8.62
N ARG A 20 -7.64 -38.46 -8.16
CA ARG A 20 -6.86 -37.30 -8.55
C ARG A 20 -5.56 -37.37 -7.78
N ASP A 21 -4.53 -37.75 -8.51
CA ASP A 21 -3.14 -37.70 -8.12
C ASP A 21 -2.84 -36.38 -7.39
N GLN A 22 -2.41 -36.47 -6.12
CA GLN A 22 -2.12 -35.31 -5.25
C GLN A 22 -0.70 -34.77 -5.53
N SER A 23 -0.34 -34.56 -6.80
CA SER A 23 0.87 -33.81 -7.13
C SER A 23 0.56 -32.31 -7.06
N GLN A 24 0.66 -31.71 -5.87
CA GLN A 24 0.64 -30.25 -5.74
C GLN A 24 1.93 -29.68 -6.34
N SER A 25 1.87 -29.29 -7.61
CA SER A 25 2.93 -28.51 -8.27
C SER A 25 3.10 -27.16 -7.55
N ILE A 26 4.27 -26.90 -6.98
CA ILE A 26 4.61 -25.59 -6.40
C ILE A 26 4.68 -24.57 -7.54
N ARG A 27 3.75 -23.61 -7.55
CA ARG A 27 3.80 -22.47 -8.49
C ARG A 27 4.74 -21.42 -7.91
N LEU A 28 5.92 -21.27 -8.50
CA LEU A 28 6.66 -20.02 -8.39
C LEU A 28 5.70 -18.89 -8.82
N PHE A 29 5.47 -17.93 -7.94
CA PHE A 29 4.62 -16.80 -8.27
C PHE A 29 5.43 -15.89 -9.18
N TYR A 30 5.05 -15.84 -10.45
CA TYR A 30 5.60 -14.92 -11.42
C TYR A 30 4.61 -13.78 -11.63
N ASP A 31 5.08 -12.55 -11.46
CA ASP A 31 4.33 -11.34 -11.79
C ASP A 31 5.14 -10.56 -12.82
N PRO A 32 4.69 -10.47 -14.09
CA PRO A 32 5.44 -9.78 -15.13
C PRO A 32 5.55 -8.26 -14.89
N ASN A 33 4.81 -7.70 -13.94
CA ASN A 33 4.85 -6.28 -13.63
C ASN A 33 5.76 -5.96 -12.44
N SER A 34 6.32 -6.96 -11.76
CA SER A 34 7.24 -6.74 -10.63
C SER A 34 8.59 -7.39 -10.93
N VAL A 35 9.65 -6.63 -10.73
CA VAL A 35 11.04 -7.12 -10.82
C VAL A 35 11.58 -7.58 -9.47
N SER A 36 10.80 -7.40 -8.40
CA SER A 36 11.22 -7.76 -7.06
C SER A 36 11.34 -9.28 -6.89
N ASN A 37 12.35 -9.72 -6.12
CA ASN A 37 12.63 -11.14 -5.92
C ASN A 37 11.83 -11.71 -4.72
N PHE A 38 10.51 -11.55 -4.75
CA PHE A 38 9.61 -11.91 -3.65
C PHE A 38 9.46 -13.42 -3.39
N ASN A 39 10.03 -14.26 -4.26
CA ASN A 39 10.18 -15.70 -4.02
C ASN A 39 11.44 -16.05 -3.19
N THR A 40 12.34 -15.08 -2.98
CA THR A 40 13.57 -15.24 -2.18
C THR A 40 13.44 -14.56 -0.82
N TYR A 41 12.92 -13.33 -0.81
CA TYR A 41 12.70 -12.52 0.38
C TYR A 41 11.27 -12.03 0.39
N ARG A 42 10.56 -12.12 1.52
CA ARG A 42 9.19 -11.60 1.63
C ARG A 42 9.11 -10.50 2.66
N VAL A 43 8.63 -9.32 2.26
CA VAL A 43 8.28 -8.24 3.18
C VAL A 43 7.04 -8.65 3.98
N ILE A 44 7.13 -8.61 5.31
CA ILE A 44 6.03 -8.98 6.23
C ILE A 44 5.47 -7.78 6.99
N HIS A 45 6.29 -6.75 7.20
CA HIS A 45 5.88 -5.48 7.80
C HIS A 45 6.59 -4.31 7.13
N THR A 46 5.89 -3.19 7.02
CA THR A 46 6.41 -1.92 6.49
C THR A 46 6.18 -0.81 7.51
N HIS A 47 7.24 -0.11 7.91
CA HIS A 47 7.12 1.10 8.74
C HIS A 47 7.52 2.34 7.95
N PHE A 48 6.68 3.37 7.95
CA PHE A 48 6.96 4.66 7.33
C PHE A 48 7.26 5.72 8.38
N ASP A 49 8.30 6.52 8.18
CA ASP A 49 8.48 7.81 8.87
C ASP A 49 8.73 8.86 7.78
N LEU A 50 7.68 9.60 7.44
CA LEU A 50 7.66 10.50 6.28
C LEU A 50 7.21 11.90 6.68
N THR A 51 7.87 12.89 6.11
CA THR A 51 7.50 14.30 6.18
C THR A 51 6.96 14.75 4.83
N VAL A 52 5.82 15.45 4.87
CA VAL A 52 5.16 15.99 3.69
C VAL A 52 5.65 17.42 3.46
N ASP A 53 6.37 17.64 2.37
CA ASP A 53 6.87 18.96 1.98
C ASP A 53 6.13 19.49 0.75
N PHE A 54 5.16 20.38 0.98
CA PHE A 54 4.41 21.08 -0.07
C PHE A 54 5.23 22.17 -0.79
N SER A 55 6.37 22.61 -0.25
CA SER A 55 7.22 23.60 -0.92
C SER A 55 8.01 22.96 -2.07
N SER A 56 8.47 21.72 -1.87
CA SER A 56 9.20 20.94 -2.88
C SER A 56 8.34 19.90 -3.59
N ASN A 57 7.09 19.69 -3.15
CA ASN A 57 6.18 18.62 -3.59
C ASN A 57 6.82 17.23 -3.48
N ILE A 58 7.34 16.90 -2.29
CA ILE A 58 7.94 15.59 -2.00
C ILE A 58 7.45 15.02 -0.67
N LEU A 59 7.49 13.69 -0.57
CA LEU A 59 7.59 13.00 0.70
C LEU A 59 9.06 12.69 0.96
N ASP A 60 9.55 13.03 2.15
CA ASP A 60 10.93 12.85 2.57
C ASP A 60 11.01 12.08 3.89
N GLY A 61 11.89 11.07 3.97
CA GLY A 61 12.07 10.31 5.20
C GLY A 61 12.68 8.94 4.96
N TYR A 62 12.11 7.91 5.58
CA TYR A 62 12.52 6.53 5.36
C TYR A 62 11.36 5.55 5.38
N VAL A 63 11.58 4.41 4.75
CA VAL A 63 10.77 3.21 4.96
C VAL A 63 11.64 2.12 5.59
N GLN A 64 11.13 1.45 6.61
CA GLN A 64 11.72 0.23 7.15
C GLN A 64 10.90 -0.97 6.70
N LEU A 65 11.58 -1.94 6.08
CA LEU A 65 10.99 -3.19 5.60
C LEU A 65 11.49 -4.34 6.46
N ASP A 66 10.57 -4.99 7.18
CA ASP A 66 10.89 -6.23 7.87
C ASP A 66 10.73 -7.37 6.88
N ILE A 67 11.83 -8.06 6.60
CA ILE A 67 11.91 -9.08 5.55
C ILE A 67 12.19 -10.45 6.15
N LYS A 68 11.47 -11.46 5.64
CA LYS A 68 11.69 -12.87 5.94
C LYS A 68 12.34 -13.54 4.74
N PRO A 69 13.56 -14.10 4.88
CA PRO A 69 14.13 -14.99 3.87
C PRO A 69 13.27 -16.25 3.71
N LEU A 70 13.02 -16.66 2.48
CA LEU A 70 12.30 -17.91 2.18
C LEU A 70 13.33 -19.04 1.98
N SER A 71 13.15 -20.14 2.71
CA SER A 71 14.04 -21.31 2.60
C SER A 71 13.73 -22.13 1.35
N ASN A 72 14.74 -22.78 0.75
CA ASN A 72 14.52 -23.69 -0.39
C ASN A 72 13.57 -24.83 -0.03
N THR A 73 13.44 -25.19 1.25
CA THR A 73 12.55 -26.25 1.73
C THR A 73 11.06 -25.88 1.72
N GLU A 74 10.71 -24.60 1.64
CA GLU A 74 9.32 -24.19 1.34
C GLU A 74 8.98 -24.35 -0.17
N TYR A 75 9.99 -24.65 -1.01
CA TYR A 75 9.89 -24.71 -2.48
C TYR A 75 10.52 -25.97 -3.11
N GLU A 76 10.96 -26.95 -2.31
CA GLU A 76 11.54 -28.22 -2.76
C GLU A 76 10.45 -29.26 -3.12
N TYR A 77 9.57 -28.93 -4.06
CA TYR A 77 8.80 -29.96 -4.78
C TYR A 77 8.26 -29.40 -6.10
N SER A 78 9.06 -29.54 -7.17
CA SER A 78 8.62 -29.71 -8.58
C SER A 78 9.75 -29.31 -9.54
N SER A 79 10.85 -30.06 -9.54
CA SER A 79 11.83 -30.03 -10.64
C SER A 79 11.37 -30.95 -11.78
N THR A 80 10.21 -30.67 -12.39
CA THR A 80 9.76 -31.39 -13.60
C THR A 80 8.73 -30.63 -14.44
N ILE A 81 8.74 -29.29 -14.40
CA ILE A 81 8.16 -28.53 -15.51
C ILE A 81 9.32 -28.19 -16.44
N THR A 82 9.39 -28.92 -17.55
CA THR A 82 10.20 -28.59 -18.73
C THR A 82 9.93 -27.14 -19.13
N SER A 83 10.79 -26.25 -18.64
CA SER A 83 10.82 -24.84 -18.99
C SER A 83 11.08 -24.69 -20.48
N LYS A 84 10.03 -24.42 -21.26
CA LYS A 84 10.20 -23.50 -22.37
C LYS A 84 10.40 -22.11 -21.77
N ASN A 85 11.66 -21.71 -21.64
CA ASN A 85 12.14 -20.32 -21.62
C ASN A 85 11.44 -19.34 -20.67
N ILE A 86 11.36 -19.66 -19.37
CA ILE A 86 11.19 -18.62 -18.35
C ILE A 86 12.51 -18.53 -17.60
N GLU A 87 13.37 -17.61 -18.01
CA GLU A 87 14.48 -17.16 -17.18
C GLU A 87 13.85 -16.52 -15.94
N ILE A 88 14.03 -17.14 -14.77
CA ILE A 88 13.68 -16.51 -13.49
C ILE A 88 14.74 -15.43 -13.28
N PRO A 89 14.39 -14.13 -13.34
CA PRO A 89 15.36 -13.09 -13.09
C PRO A 89 15.84 -13.20 -11.64
N ASN A 90 17.16 -13.26 -11.44
CA ASN A 90 17.83 -13.08 -10.15
C ASN A 90 17.38 -14.00 -9.00
N ASN A 91 17.69 -15.29 -9.09
CA ASN A 91 17.70 -16.20 -7.93
C ASN A 91 18.98 -16.07 -7.07
N ASP A 92 19.73 -14.96 -7.19
CA ASP A 92 20.90 -14.74 -6.36
C ASP A 92 20.45 -14.33 -4.95
N LYS A 93 20.62 -15.26 -4.00
CA LYS A 93 20.31 -15.05 -2.58
C LYS A 93 21.15 -13.93 -1.96
N LYS A 94 22.15 -13.40 -2.65
CA LYS A 94 22.97 -12.28 -2.18
C LYS A 94 22.37 -10.91 -2.45
N GLN A 95 21.23 -10.82 -3.14
CA GLN A 95 20.60 -9.54 -3.47
C GLN A 95 19.16 -9.50 -2.99
N PHE A 96 18.75 -8.34 -2.46
CA PHE A 96 17.36 -8.03 -2.22
C PHE A 96 16.91 -7.00 -3.26
N VAL A 97 15.95 -7.38 -4.10
CA VAL A 97 15.49 -6.57 -5.23
C VAL A 97 14.08 -6.07 -4.94
N LEU A 98 13.90 -4.75 -5.05
CA LEU A 98 12.63 -4.05 -4.86
C LEU A 98 12.25 -3.33 -6.15
N ASP A 99 10.95 -3.21 -6.41
CA ASP A 99 10.43 -2.26 -7.39
C ASP A 99 10.64 -0.83 -6.86
N CYS A 100 11.18 0.05 -7.71
CA CYS A 100 11.54 1.41 -7.38
C CYS A 100 11.50 2.30 -8.63
N ARG A 101 10.62 3.30 -8.66
CA ARG A 101 10.46 4.22 -9.80
C ARG A 101 10.72 5.66 -9.36
N HIS A 102 11.79 6.26 -9.89
CA HIS A 102 12.11 7.68 -9.72
C HIS A 102 12.15 8.14 -8.25
N LEU A 103 12.64 7.28 -7.36
CA LEU A 103 12.89 7.64 -5.96
C LEU A 103 14.35 8.07 -5.81
N ASN A 104 14.57 9.11 -5.02
CA ASN A 104 15.91 9.53 -4.64
C ASN A 104 16.35 8.73 -3.40
N ILE A 105 17.04 7.61 -3.61
CA ILE A 105 17.54 6.77 -2.52
C ILE A 105 18.81 7.40 -1.94
N LYS A 106 18.77 7.74 -0.66
CA LYS A 106 19.87 8.44 0.04
C LYS A 106 20.83 7.45 0.69
N LYS A 107 20.29 6.52 1.49
CA LYS A 107 21.05 5.52 2.27
C LYS A 107 20.19 4.29 2.52
N VAL A 108 20.84 3.14 2.62
CA VAL A 108 20.21 1.87 2.98
C VAL A 108 20.96 1.27 4.16
N PHE A 109 20.25 0.88 5.20
CA PHE A 109 20.81 0.27 6.41
C PHE A 109 20.17 -1.08 6.68
N LEU A 110 20.97 -2.04 7.10
CA LEU A 110 20.52 -3.23 7.81
C LEU A 110 20.45 -2.89 9.30
N LYS A 111 19.26 -3.00 9.87
CA LYS A 111 19.07 -2.91 11.31
C LYS A 111 19.13 -4.32 11.91
N SER A 112 20.10 -4.52 12.80
CA SER A 112 20.26 -5.73 13.60
C SER A 112 20.38 -5.30 15.07
N ASN A 113 19.40 -5.69 15.89
CA ASN A 113 19.24 -5.21 17.26
C ASN A 113 19.21 -3.66 17.31
N ASP A 114 20.15 -3.04 18.03
CA ASP A 114 20.31 -1.58 18.17
C ASP A 114 21.43 -0.99 17.26
N THR A 115 21.93 -1.78 16.31
CA THR A 115 22.99 -1.34 15.38
C THR A 115 22.49 -1.27 13.95
N GLU A 116 22.93 -0.24 13.23
CA GLU A 116 22.64 -0.03 11.82
C GLU A 116 23.94 -0.21 11.02
N LYS A 117 23.97 -1.22 10.14
CA LYS A 117 25.06 -1.43 9.18
C LYS A 117 24.66 -0.81 7.84
N LEU A 118 25.48 0.10 7.31
CA LEU A 118 25.28 0.65 5.97
C LEU A 118 25.44 -0.45 4.91
N LEU A 119 24.50 -0.53 3.98
CA LEU A 119 24.52 -1.46 2.84
C LEU A 119 24.82 -0.71 1.54
N SER A 120 25.51 -1.37 0.63
CA SER A 120 25.62 -0.96 -0.76
C SER A 120 24.31 -1.24 -1.49
N PHE A 121 23.96 -0.37 -2.42
CA PHE A 121 22.80 -0.53 -3.28
C PHE A 121 23.08 0.02 -4.68
N GLN A 122 22.31 -0.46 -5.65
CA GLN A 122 22.29 0.02 -7.01
C GLN A 122 20.85 0.34 -7.42
N ILE A 123 20.64 1.50 -8.05
CA ILE A 123 19.39 1.82 -8.71
C ILE A 123 19.53 1.44 -10.18
N ASP A 124 18.57 0.67 -10.69
CA ASP A 124 18.44 0.35 -12.10
C ASP A 124 17.17 1.00 -12.63
N ASP A 125 17.31 2.24 -13.12
CA ASP A 125 16.20 3.03 -13.67
C ASP A 125 15.56 2.37 -14.90
N LYS A 126 16.31 1.54 -15.65
CA LYS A 126 15.79 0.88 -16.86
C LYS A 126 14.75 -0.17 -16.50
N HIS A 127 14.99 -0.90 -15.43
CA HIS A 127 14.09 -1.95 -14.95
C HIS A 127 13.25 -1.51 -13.76
N GLU A 128 13.32 -0.22 -13.37
CA GLU A 128 12.64 0.36 -12.21
C GLU A 128 12.88 -0.46 -10.93
N SER A 129 14.15 -0.73 -10.63
CA SER A 129 14.53 -1.56 -9.49
C SER A 129 15.56 -0.91 -8.57
N LEU A 130 15.47 -1.28 -7.30
CA LEU A 130 16.49 -1.03 -6.28
C LEU A 130 17.07 -2.39 -5.87
N ILE A 131 18.37 -2.57 -6.10
CA ILE A 131 19.12 -3.80 -5.79
C ILE A 131 20.00 -3.52 -4.58
N ILE A 132 19.75 -4.23 -3.48
CA ILE A 132 20.47 -4.09 -2.22
C ILE A 132 21.37 -5.31 -2.02
N ASP A 133 22.63 -5.09 -1.68
CA ASP A 133 23.57 -6.17 -1.39
C ASP A 133 23.30 -6.79 0.00
N MET A 134 23.09 -8.11 0.00
CA MET A 134 22.77 -8.93 1.16
C MET A 134 23.84 -10.00 1.44
N THR A 135 25.02 -9.92 0.81
CA THR A 135 26.05 -10.98 0.84
C THR A 135 26.45 -11.41 2.26
N ASP A 136 26.46 -10.48 3.22
CA ASP A 136 26.90 -10.73 4.61
C ASP A 136 25.75 -11.08 5.58
N ILE A 137 24.54 -11.29 5.10
CA ILE A 137 23.35 -11.40 5.97
C ILE A 137 22.95 -12.87 6.16
N LEU A 138 22.82 -13.27 7.43
CA LEU A 138 22.45 -14.62 7.83
C LEU A 138 21.01 -14.94 7.41
N LYS A 139 20.86 -16.01 6.63
CA LYS A 139 19.64 -16.38 5.88
C LYS A 139 18.50 -16.95 6.73
N THR A 140 18.56 -16.88 8.05
CA THR A 140 17.69 -17.68 8.93
C THR A 140 16.75 -16.87 9.81
N SER A 141 16.93 -15.56 9.93
CA SER A 141 16.08 -14.69 10.75
C SER A 141 15.41 -13.58 9.96
N VAL A 142 14.31 -13.06 10.49
CA VAL A 142 13.74 -11.79 10.03
C VAL A 142 14.78 -10.69 10.26
N VAL A 143 14.96 -9.82 9.28
CA VAL A 143 15.84 -8.65 9.37
C VAL A 143 15.09 -7.40 8.92
N SER A 144 15.52 -6.23 9.38
CA SER A 144 14.90 -4.95 9.01
C SER A 144 15.84 -4.16 8.10
N ILE A 145 15.33 -3.72 6.96
CA ILE A 145 16.05 -2.87 6.01
C ILE A 145 15.45 -1.47 6.05
N ILE A 146 16.24 -0.48 6.45
CA ILE A 146 15.84 0.94 6.50
C ILE A 146 16.36 1.62 5.23
N ILE A 147 15.46 2.20 4.45
CA ILE A 147 15.78 2.90 3.21
C ILE A 147 15.38 4.36 3.38
N HIS A 148 16.37 5.24 3.48
CA HIS A 148 16.16 6.68 3.46
C HIS A 148 15.98 7.15 2.03
N TYR A 149 14.89 7.86 1.76
CA TYR A 149 14.56 8.29 0.41
C TYR A 149 13.73 9.56 0.38
N SER A 150 13.55 10.10 -0.82
CA SER A 150 12.50 11.07 -1.12
C SER A 150 11.79 10.72 -2.42
N THR A 151 10.51 11.04 -2.54
CA THR A 151 9.79 10.90 -3.82
C THR A 151 10.29 11.94 -4.83
N SER A 152 10.20 11.64 -6.13
CA SER A 152 10.42 12.67 -7.15
C SER A 152 9.27 13.68 -7.17
N ASN A 153 9.60 14.97 -7.24
CA ASN A 153 8.62 16.05 -7.37
C ASN A 153 7.97 16.15 -8.77
N THR A 154 8.58 15.54 -9.78
CA THR A 154 8.20 15.70 -11.20
C THR A 154 7.82 14.39 -11.88
N LYS A 155 8.32 13.26 -11.37
CA LYS A 155 8.12 11.94 -11.97
C LYS A 155 7.44 10.94 -11.04
N CYS A 156 7.06 11.34 -9.83
CA CYS A 156 6.28 10.45 -8.97
C CYS A 156 4.91 10.22 -9.60
N THR A 157 4.62 8.95 -9.92
CA THR A 157 3.36 8.56 -10.56
C THR A 157 2.26 8.23 -9.56
N ALA A 158 2.61 8.04 -8.28
CA ALA A 158 1.66 7.74 -7.23
C ALA A 158 1.01 8.98 -6.63
N LEU A 159 1.69 10.13 -6.63
CA LEU A 159 1.26 11.30 -5.89
C LEU A 159 0.72 12.37 -6.83
N GLN A 160 -0.41 12.95 -6.45
CA GLN A 160 -0.91 14.17 -7.04
C GLN A 160 -0.83 15.28 -6.01
N TRP A 161 -0.11 16.35 -6.38
CA TRP A 161 0.03 17.57 -5.60
C TRP A 161 -0.85 18.64 -6.19
N LEU A 162 -1.69 19.26 -5.36
CA LEU A 162 -2.63 20.30 -5.74
C LEU A 162 -2.24 21.60 -5.08
N THR A 163 -2.21 22.68 -5.87
CA THR A 163 -2.15 24.03 -5.31
C THR A 163 -3.46 24.33 -4.58
N LYS A 164 -3.44 25.34 -3.70
CA LYS A 164 -4.65 25.72 -2.97
C LYS A 164 -5.82 26.03 -3.92
N GLU A 165 -5.58 26.68 -5.05
CA GLU A 165 -6.61 27.04 -6.03
C GLU A 165 -7.34 25.84 -6.64
N GLN A 166 -6.71 24.66 -6.60
CA GLN A 166 -7.26 23.39 -7.10
C GLN A 166 -8.05 22.62 -6.04
N THR A 167 -8.12 23.12 -4.81
CA THR A 167 -8.93 22.56 -3.71
C THR A 167 -10.32 23.21 -3.66
N ALA A 168 -11.29 22.57 -3.02
CA ALA A 168 -12.65 23.09 -2.91
C ALA A 168 -12.68 24.42 -2.13
N ASP A 169 -11.96 24.49 -1.01
CA ASP A 169 -11.99 25.66 -0.11
C ASP A 169 -11.02 26.78 -0.55
N ARG A 170 -10.08 26.45 -1.44
CA ARG A 170 -9.06 27.36 -1.98
C ARG A 170 -8.13 28.00 -0.95
N GLN A 171 -8.09 27.46 0.27
CA GLN A 171 -7.30 28.01 1.37
C GLN A 171 -5.91 27.37 1.51
N TYR A 172 -5.81 26.04 1.33
CA TYR A 172 -4.60 25.27 1.58
C TYR A 172 -4.33 24.28 0.45
N PRO A 173 -3.06 23.86 0.23
CA PRO A 173 -2.75 22.83 -0.73
C PRO A 173 -3.27 21.45 -0.27
N TYR A 174 -3.31 20.51 -1.22
CA TYR A 174 -3.77 19.15 -0.98
C TYR A 174 -2.86 18.17 -1.70
N MET A 175 -2.62 17.00 -1.12
CA MET A 175 -1.95 15.89 -1.79
C MET A 175 -2.65 14.58 -1.46
N PHE A 176 -2.71 13.67 -2.44
CA PHE A 176 -3.15 12.31 -2.24
C PHE A 176 -2.33 11.34 -3.10
N SER A 177 -2.32 10.08 -2.69
CA SER A 177 -1.76 8.98 -3.46
C SER A 177 -2.80 8.15 -4.20
N GLN A 178 -2.43 7.60 -5.34
CA GLN A 178 -3.10 6.51 -6.04
C GLN A 178 -2.06 5.46 -6.43
N CYS A 179 -1.98 4.37 -5.67
CA CYS A 179 -0.94 3.35 -5.86
C CYS A 179 -1.32 2.26 -6.88
N GLN A 180 -2.62 2.04 -7.13
CA GLN A 180 -3.06 1.03 -8.09
C GLN A 180 -2.82 1.51 -9.53
N ALA A 181 -2.26 0.69 -10.44
CA ALA A 181 -1.91 -0.73 -10.26
C ALA A 181 -0.50 -0.99 -9.69
N ILE A 182 0.49 -0.23 -10.17
CA ILE A 182 1.93 -0.43 -9.89
C ILE A 182 2.64 0.91 -9.65
N HIS A 183 1.96 1.80 -8.95
CA HIS A 183 2.48 3.13 -8.63
C HIS A 183 3.09 3.17 -7.23
N ALA A 184 2.84 2.19 -6.36
CA ALA A 184 3.42 2.13 -5.02
C ALA A 184 4.96 2.22 -5.06
N ARG A 185 5.59 1.61 -6.07
CA ARG A 185 7.05 1.72 -6.33
C ARG A 185 7.57 3.14 -6.59
N SER A 186 6.69 4.10 -6.92
CA SER A 186 7.03 5.52 -7.04
C SER A 186 6.70 6.34 -5.78
N LEU A 187 6.05 5.72 -4.80
CA LEU A 187 5.79 6.27 -3.47
C LEU A 187 6.87 5.81 -2.47
N TYR A 188 7.30 4.55 -2.55
CA TYR A 188 8.36 3.96 -1.72
C TYR A 188 8.94 2.70 -2.38
N PRO A 189 10.21 2.31 -2.10
CA PRO A 189 10.79 1.08 -2.63
C PRO A 189 10.09 -0.13 -2.01
N CYS A 190 9.53 -1.03 -2.82
CA CYS A 190 8.71 -2.13 -2.31
C CYS A 190 8.63 -3.34 -3.23
N GLN A 191 8.03 -4.42 -2.75
CA GLN A 191 7.63 -5.55 -3.59
C GLN A 191 6.25 -5.22 -4.16
N ASP A 192 6.22 -4.51 -5.29
CA ASP A 192 5.01 -3.89 -5.84
C ASP A 192 4.21 -4.88 -6.69
N THR A 193 3.72 -5.91 -6.01
CA THR A 193 2.92 -6.99 -6.55
C THR A 193 1.76 -7.32 -5.61
N PRO A 194 0.55 -7.64 -6.13
CA PRO A 194 -0.53 -8.16 -5.30
C PRO A 194 -0.21 -9.52 -4.64
N GLY A 195 0.84 -10.22 -5.10
CA GLY A 195 1.29 -11.51 -4.56
C GLY A 195 2.02 -11.42 -3.21
N VAL A 196 2.38 -10.21 -2.78
CA VAL A 196 2.97 -9.94 -1.47
C VAL A 196 2.00 -9.11 -0.65
N LYS A 197 1.84 -9.46 0.62
CA LYS A 197 1.04 -8.69 1.57
C LYS A 197 1.87 -8.44 2.82
N SER A 198 1.80 -7.21 3.33
CA SER A 198 2.47 -6.81 4.57
C SER A 198 1.53 -5.99 5.44
N THR A 199 1.72 -6.07 6.75
CA THR A 199 1.12 -5.09 7.68
C THR A 199 1.90 -3.79 7.59
N PHE A 200 1.34 -2.67 8.06
CA PHE A 200 2.12 -1.44 8.13
C PHE A 200 1.86 -0.60 9.36
N THR A 201 2.88 0.17 9.74
CA THR A 201 2.76 1.31 10.65
C THR A 201 3.30 2.55 9.96
N ALA A 202 2.80 3.72 10.34
CA ALA A 202 3.27 4.96 9.75
C ALA A 202 3.30 6.09 10.77
N LYS A 203 4.30 6.96 10.62
CA LYS A 203 4.44 8.25 11.26
C LYS A 203 4.53 9.29 10.16
N ILE A 204 3.49 10.12 10.03
CA ILE A 204 3.37 11.12 8.97
C ILE A 204 3.37 12.50 9.59
N THR A 205 4.36 13.32 9.23
CA THR A 205 4.45 14.71 9.67
C THR A 205 4.05 15.63 8.53
N CYS A 206 3.15 16.58 8.79
CA CYS A 206 2.72 17.55 7.77
C CYS A 206 2.56 18.97 8.35
N PRO A 207 2.60 20.02 7.52
CA PRO A 207 2.43 21.40 8.00
C PRO A 207 1.08 21.63 8.68
N LYS A 208 1.03 22.47 9.71
CA LYS A 208 -0.24 22.97 10.25
C LYS A 208 -0.88 23.95 9.26
N PRO A 209 -2.22 23.99 9.12
CA PRO A 209 -3.23 23.24 9.87
C PRO A 209 -3.71 21.97 9.16
N LEU A 210 -2.85 21.31 8.37
CA LEU A 210 -3.25 20.16 7.56
C LEU A 210 -3.38 18.88 8.41
N THR A 211 -4.26 18.00 7.96
CA THR A 211 -4.52 16.68 8.53
C THR A 211 -3.97 15.63 7.56
N ALA A 212 -3.20 14.67 8.07
CA ALA A 212 -2.82 13.49 7.31
C ALA A 212 -3.81 12.35 7.56
N LEU A 213 -4.10 11.57 6.53
CA LEU A 213 -4.85 10.31 6.57
C LEU A 213 -4.07 9.23 5.82
N MET A 214 -4.26 7.97 6.22
CA MET A 214 -3.73 6.81 5.51
C MET A 214 -4.75 5.66 5.49
N SER A 215 -4.50 4.62 4.69
CA SER A 215 -5.29 3.37 4.67
C SER A 215 -5.05 2.45 5.88
N GLY A 216 -4.85 3.06 7.06
CA GLY A 216 -4.65 2.41 8.35
C GLY A 216 -5.37 3.20 9.45
N LEU A 217 -5.54 2.57 10.61
CA LEU A 217 -6.22 3.20 11.75
C LEU A 217 -5.31 4.22 12.40
N GLN A 218 -5.79 5.45 12.59
CA GLN A 218 -5.05 6.47 13.33
C GLN A 218 -4.99 6.10 14.81
N THR A 219 -3.78 5.92 15.35
CA THR A 219 -3.55 5.52 16.74
C THR A 219 -3.18 6.69 17.64
N LYS A 220 -2.54 7.73 17.10
CA LYS A 220 -2.09 8.91 17.85
C LYS A 220 -1.97 10.14 16.94
N HIS A 221 -2.15 11.33 17.51
CA HIS A 221 -1.81 12.62 16.88
C HIS A 221 -1.01 13.47 17.87
N ASP A 222 0.24 13.78 17.51
CA ASP A 222 1.06 14.76 18.21
C ASP A 222 0.80 16.15 17.63
N LYS A 223 0.02 16.95 18.36
CA LYS A 223 -0.37 18.31 17.95
C LYS A 223 0.76 19.33 18.00
N ASN A 224 1.86 19.05 18.72
CA ASN A 224 2.95 20.01 18.84
C ASN A 224 3.71 20.11 17.51
N ILE A 225 4.12 18.97 16.97
CA ILE A 225 4.84 18.84 15.70
C ILE A 225 3.92 18.51 14.49
N ASN A 226 2.62 18.32 14.73
CA ASN A 226 1.63 17.91 13.74
C ASN A 226 1.98 16.59 13.03
N THR A 227 2.17 15.55 13.85
CA THR A 227 2.53 14.20 13.41
C THR A 227 1.43 13.21 13.73
N PHE A 228 1.00 12.45 12.74
CA PHE A 228 -0.07 11.46 12.81
C PHE A 228 0.53 10.06 12.75
N TYR A 229 0.01 9.16 13.58
CA TYR A 229 0.47 7.78 13.68
C TYR A 229 -0.65 6.85 13.22
N PHE A 230 -0.31 5.89 12.36
CA PHE A 230 -1.25 4.92 11.79
C PHE A 230 -0.76 3.49 11.98
N GLU A 231 -1.72 2.57 12.09
CA GLU A 231 -1.48 1.13 12.16
C GLU A 231 -2.48 0.37 11.28
N GLN A 232 -1.97 -0.56 10.48
CA GLN A 232 -2.75 -1.50 9.68
C GLN A 232 -2.32 -2.92 10.02
N LYS A 233 -3.11 -3.56 10.88
CA LYS A 233 -2.84 -4.91 11.42
C LYS A 233 -3.14 -6.02 10.43
N GLN A 234 -4.01 -5.79 9.45
CA GLN A 234 -4.31 -6.76 8.42
C GLN A 234 -3.31 -6.60 7.27
N ALA A 235 -2.66 -7.70 6.86
CA ALA A 235 -1.69 -7.66 5.79
C ALA A 235 -2.35 -7.32 4.44
N ILE A 236 -1.88 -6.26 3.80
CA ILE A 236 -2.37 -5.74 2.51
C ILE A 236 -1.27 -5.71 1.45
N PRO A 237 -1.63 -5.83 0.16
CA PRO A 237 -0.72 -5.56 -0.94
C PRO A 237 -0.35 -4.07 -1.04
N SER A 238 0.81 -3.78 -1.62
CA SER A 238 1.40 -2.43 -1.77
C SER A 238 0.43 -1.41 -2.38
N TYR A 239 -0.37 -1.82 -3.38
CA TYR A 239 -1.28 -0.91 -4.08
C TYR A 239 -2.44 -0.38 -3.21
N LEU A 240 -2.70 -0.99 -2.03
CA LEU A 240 -3.69 -0.51 -1.07
C LEU A 240 -3.10 0.48 -0.04
N ILE A 241 -1.80 0.75 -0.09
CA ILE A 241 -1.22 1.85 0.69
C ILE A 241 -1.71 3.16 0.07
N ALA A 242 -2.40 3.95 0.90
CA ALA A 242 -2.88 5.26 0.53
C ALA A 242 -2.47 6.29 1.59
N ILE A 243 -2.17 7.50 1.15
CA ILE A 243 -1.91 8.69 1.97
C ILE A 243 -2.65 9.88 1.36
N ALA A 244 -3.24 10.72 2.20
CA ALA A 244 -3.79 12.00 1.82
C ALA A 244 -3.47 13.06 2.87
N VAL A 245 -3.16 14.28 2.44
CA VAL A 245 -2.85 15.41 3.31
C VAL A 245 -3.52 16.65 2.75
N GLY A 246 -4.33 17.31 3.57
CA GLY A 246 -5.01 18.55 3.22
C GLY A 246 -5.70 19.15 4.43
N GLN A 247 -6.43 20.26 4.24
CA GLN A 247 -7.31 20.77 5.28
C GLN A 247 -8.57 19.88 5.36
N LEU A 248 -8.53 18.85 6.20
CA LEU A 248 -9.59 17.85 6.29
C LEU A 248 -10.30 17.92 7.64
N VAL A 249 -11.63 17.84 7.58
CA VAL A 249 -12.53 17.65 8.73
C VAL A 249 -13.24 16.31 8.58
N SER A 250 -13.86 15.85 9.68
CA SER A 250 -14.61 14.60 9.66
C SER A 250 -15.95 14.68 10.37
N TYR A 251 -16.81 13.72 10.04
CA TYR A 251 -18.05 13.44 10.72
C TYR A 251 -18.32 11.94 10.79
N ASP A 252 -18.64 11.43 11.98
CA ASP A 252 -19.03 10.03 12.16
C ASP A 252 -20.49 9.83 11.71
N LEU A 253 -20.68 9.05 10.65
CA LEU A 253 -21.99 8.67 10.11
C LEU A 253 -22.60 7.51 10.93
N SER A 254 -21.75 6.69 11.55
CA SER A 254 -22.12 5.60 12.45
C SER A 254 -20.97 5.33 13.44
N PRO A 255 -21.11 4.42 14.42
CA PRO A 255 -20.02 4.04 15.32
C PRO A 255 -18.76 3.50 14.64
N ARG A 256 -18.86 3.05 13.37
CA ARG A 256 -17.77 2.43 12.61
C ARG A 256 -17.55 3.03 11.22
N ILE A 257 -18.29 4.08 10.87
CA ILE A 257 -18.22 4.76 9.58
C ILE A 257 -18.06 6.26 9.78
N ARG A 258 -17.07 6.84 9.11
CA ARG A 258 -16.81 8.29 9.10
C ARG A 258 -16.58 8.78 7.69
N VAL A 259 -16.97 10.01 7.43
CA VAL A 259 -16.58 10.71 6.21
C VAL A 259 -15.58 11.81 6.55
N TRP A 260 -14.53 11.89 5.73
CA TRP A 260 -13.50 12.91 5.73
C TRP A 260 -13.60 13.73 4.45
N THR A 261 -13.49 15.06 4.55
CA THR A 261 -13.53 15.96 3.39
C THR A 261 -13.02 17.36 3.77
N GLU A 262 -12.94 18.26 2.78
CA GLU A 262 -12.68 19.68 3.03
C GLU A 262 -13.85 20.35 3.79
N PRO A 263 -13.60 21.34 4.67
CA PRO A 263 -14.60 21.97 5.51
C PRO A 263 -15.91 22.37 4.82
N SER A 264 -15.87 22.98 3.63
CA SER A 264 -17.11 23.40 2.94
C SER A 264 -18.02 22.23 2.55
N MET A 265 -17.46 21.05 2.35
CA MET A 265 -18.16 19.87 1.81
C MET A 265 -18.83 19.00 2.88
N ILE A 266 -18.53 19.23 4.17
CA ILE A 266 -18.89 18.29 5.23
C ILE A 266 -20.40 18.07 5.37
N LYS A 267 -21.21 19.14 5.30
CA LYS A 267 -22.68 19.04 5.43
C LYS A 267 -23.29 18.25 4.26
N GLN A 268 -22.75 18.43 3.07
CA GLN A 268 -23.21 17.72 1.89
C GLN A 268 -22.83 16.24 1.97
N CYS A 269 -21.61 15.93 2.39
CA CYS A 269 -21.16 14.56 2.60
C CYS A 269 -21.98 13.84 3.68
N GLN A 270 -22.36 14.54 4.76
CA GLN A 270 -23.24 13.99 5.79
C GLN A 270 -24.58 13.53 5.23
N TYR A 271 -25.19 14.36 4.37
CA TYR A 271 -26.45 14.04 3.73
C TYR A 271 -26.30 12.85 2.77
N GLU A 272 -25.31 12.93 1.87
CA GLU A 272 -25.12 11.95 0.79
C GLU A 272 -24.78 10.55 1.31
N PHE A 273 -23.99 10.44 2.38
CA PHE A 273 -23.56 9.15 2.93
C PHE A 273 -24.36 8.70 4.16
N SER A 274 -25.51 9.33 4.43
CA SER A 274 -26.35 9.03 5.61
C SER A 274 -26.79 7.56 5.69
N GLU A 275 -26.91 6.87 4.56
CA GLU A 275 -27.32 5.46 4.48
C GLU A 275 -26.16 4.45 4.50
N ALA A 276 -24.91 4.91 4.64
CA ALA A 276 -23.72 4.06 4.53
C ALA A 276 -23.72 2.84 5.48
N GLU A 277 -24.21 3.00 6.71
CA GLU A 277 -24.31 1.90 7.68
C GLU A 277 -25.32 0.84 7.25
N GLN A 278 -26.40 1.25 6.59
CA GLN A 278 -27.41 0.32 6.07
C GLN A 278 -26.80 -0.53 4.95
N PHE A 279 -26.03 0.10 4.05
CA PHE A 279 -25.32 -0.62 2.99
C PHE A 279 -24.27 -1.60 3.54
N LEU A 280 -23.47 -1.18 4.53
CA LEU A 280 -22.48 -2.07 5.15
C LEU A 280 -23.17 -3.25 5.85
N THR A 281 -24.24 -2.99 6.59
CA THR A 281 -25.03 -4.05 7.26
C THR A 281 -25.64 -5.03 6.25
N ALA A 282 -26.18 -4.53 5.14
CA ALA A 282 -26.70 -5.37 4.07
C ALA A 282 -25.59 -6.22 3.42
N ALA A 283 -24.43 -5.63 3.15
CA ALA A 283 -23.27 -6.34 2.63
C ALA A 283 -22.78 -7.45 3.58
N GLU A 284 -22.76 -7.19 4.90
CA GLU A 284 -22.37 -8.19 5.90
C GLU A 284 -23.34 -9.38 5.95
N LYS A 285 -24.64 -9.14 5.78
CA LYS A 285 -25.64 -10.21 5.69
C LYS A 285 -25.44 -11.11 4.47
N LEU A 286 -24.98 -10.53 3.35
CA LEU A 286 -24.81 -11.24 2.09
C LEU A 286 -23.44 -11.94 1.96
N LEU A 287 -22.38 -11.30 2.48
CA LEU A 287 -20.99 -11.65 2.18
C LEU A 287 -20.19 -12.08 3.41
N GLY A 288 -20.82 -12.00 4.59
CA GLY A 288 -20.18 -12.25 5.88
C GLY A 288 -19.62 -10.99 6.52
N LYS A 289 -19.22 -11.11 7.78
CA LYS A 289 -18.78 -10.00 8.64
C LYS A 289 -17.67 -9.17 7.99
N TYR A 290 -17.75 -7.86 8.12
CA TYR A 290 -16.72 -6.92 7.72
C TYR A 290 -15.46 -7.15 8.57
N GLN A 291 -14.33 -7.39 7.91
CA GLN A 291 -13.10 -7.86 8.56
C GLN A 291 -12.20 -6.73 9.08
N TRP A 292 -12.52 -5.47 8.77
CA TRP A 292 -11.76 -4.31 9.20
C TRP A 292 -12.47 -3.62 10.36
N GLU A 293 -11.72 -2.91 11.20
CA GLU A 293 -12.29 -2.29 12.41
C GLU A 293 -13.20 -1.09 12.09
N ARG A 294 -12.87 -0.31 11.05
CA ARG A 294 -13.63 0.86 10.59
C ARG A 294 -13.72 0.91 9.08
N TYR A 295 -14.77 1.56 8.59
CA TYR A 295 -15.00 1.85 7.17
C TYR A 295 -15.18 3.35 6.98
N ASP A 296 -14.07 4.05 6.75
CA ASP A 296 -14.07 5.49 6.54
C ASP A 296 -14.09 5.82 5.03
N PHE A 297 -14.72 6.94 4.69
CA PHE A 297 -14.72 7.52 3.35
C PHE A 297 -13.85 8.77 3.35
N LEU A 298 -13.00 8.94 2.34
CA LEU A 298 -12.35 10.22 2.06
C LEU A 298 -12.88 10.80 0.76
N VAL A 299 -13.63 11.89 0.82
CA VAL A 299 -14.07 12.63 -0.36
C VAL A 299 -12.95 13.55 -0.82
N LEU A 300 -12.44 13.28 -2.02
CA LEU A 300 -11.31 13.98 -2.62
C LEU A 300 -11.73 15.18 -3.48
N PRO A 301 -10.81 16.12 -3.74
CA PRO A 301 -11.05 17.20 -4.70
C PRO A 301 -11.41 16.68 -6.10
N PRO A 302 -12.09 17.48 -6.94
CA PRO A 302 -12.56 17.06 -8.27
C PRO A 302 -11.49 16.49 -9.21
N SER A 303 -10.24 16.88 -8.99
CA SER A 303 -9.05 16.51 -9.78
C SER A 303 -8.54 15.09 -9.55
N PHE A 304 -9.05 14.34 -8.55
CA PHE A 304 -8.71 12.92 -8.41
C PHE A 304 -9.05 12.19 -9.72
N PRO A 305 -8.26 11.24 -10.24
CA PRO A 305 -8.44 10.75 -11.61
C PRO A 305 -9.47 9.62 -11.76
N CYS A 306 -9.78 8.87 -10.70
CA CYS A 306 -10.74 7.77 -10.75
C CYS A 306 -12.12 8.20 -10.23
N LYS A 307 -13.21 7.95 -10.98
CA LYS A 307 -14.55 7.97 -10.39
C LYS A 307 -14.79 6.59 -9.79
N LEU A 308 -15.15 6.51 -8.51
CA LEU A 308 -15.94 5.36 -8.07
C LEU A 308 -17.30 5.57 -8.74
N LEU A 309 -17.46 5.00 -9.94
CA LEU A 309 -18.72 4.96 -10.68
C LEU A 309 -19.81 4.51 -9.71
N TYR A 310 -20.84 5.33 -9.48
CA TYR A 310 -22.26 5.00 -9.58
C TYR A 310 -23.08 6.17 -9.01
N ASN A 311 -23.69 6.98 -9.88
CA ASN A 311 -25.04 7.53 -9.69
C ASN A 311 -25.52 8.15 -11.00
N GLU A 312 -26.66 7.67 -11.52
CA GLU A 312 -27.21 8.06 -12.83
C GLU A 312 -28.08 9.31 -12.81
N LYS A 313 -28.46 9.88 -11.66
CA LYS A 313 -29.26 11.12 -11.63
C LYS A 313 -29.04 11.95 -10.37
N SER A 314 -28.02 12.79 -10.38
CA SER A 314 -27.95 14.06 -9.63
C SER A 314 -26.71 14.83 -10.12
N ASP A 315 -26.68 16.15 -9.99
CA ASP A 315 -25.59 17.07 -10.39
C ASP A 315 -24.22 16.80 -9.71
N PHE A 316 -24.03 15.62 -9.13
CA PHE A 316 -22.90 15.20 -8.31
C PHE A 316 -21.85 14.41 -9.11
N SER A 317 -21.44 14.95 -10.24
CA SER A 317 -20.62 14.23 -11.22
C SER A 317 -19.12 14.07 -10.85
N GLU A 318 -18.66 14.53 -9.69
CA GLU A 318 -17.21 14.67 -9.41
C GLU A 318 -16.73 14.21 -8.02
N THR A 319 -17.59 13.59 -7.21
CA THR A 319 -17.18 13.13 -5.88
C THR A 319 -16.47 11.79 -5.98
N ARG A 320 -15.21 11.75 -5.54
CA ARG A 320 -14.36 10.57 -5.68
C ARG A 320 -13.85 10.17 -4.30
N THR A 321 -13.91 8.86 -4.02
CA THR A 321 -13.66 8.32 -2.67
C THR A 321 -12.56 7.26 -2.72
N ILE A 322 -11.68 7.22 -1.72
CA ILE A 322 -10.72 6.12 -1.48
C ILE A 322 -11.23 5.25 -0.33
#